data_AF-A0A2I0DBA1-F1
#
_entry.id   AF-A0A2I0DBA1-F1
#
_cell.length_a   1.000
_cell.length_b   1.000
_cell.length_c   1.000
_cell.angle_alpha   90.00
_cell.angle_beta   90.00
_cell.angle_gamma   90.00
#
_symmetry.space_group_name_H-M   'P 1'
#
loop_
_entity.id
_entity.type
_entity.pdbx_description
1 polymer ?
#
loop_
_entity_poly.entity_id
_entity_poly.type
_entity_poly.pdbx_seq_one_letter_code
_entity_poly.pdbx_strand_id
1 'polypeptide(L)'
;MDILSDILKKVKPSSAVYFESDFSSPWGMTIPKSSFSQFHIVTKGQCIMKTEIKTIQLFEVDIIVFPFGTNHSLLGLESSKCKSGQEVV
;
A
#
# COMPACT_ATOMS: atom_id res chain seq x y z
N MET A 1 15.05 -12.20 -11.10
CA MET A 1 15.54 -10.80 -11.25
C MET A 1 14.44 -9.92 -10.73
N ASP A 2 14.70 -9.17 -9.66
CA ASP A 2 13.69 -8.35 -9.00
C ASP A 2 13.68 -6.95 -9.65
N ILE A 3 12.76 -6.79 -10.60
CA ILE A 3 12.57 -5.55 -11.37
C ILE A 3 12.20 -4.39 -10.44
N LEU A 4 11.48 -4.65 -9.35
CA LEU A 4 11.10 -3.63 -8.39
C LEU A 4 12.34 -3.09 -7.67
N SER A 5 13.24 -3.99 -7.24
CA SER A 5 14.54 -3.62 -6.66
C SER A 5 15.37 -2.73 -7.61
N ASP A 6 15.38 -3.02 -8.91
CA ASP A 6 16.13 -2.22 -9.89
C ASP A 6 15.49 -0.86 -10.18
N ILE A 7 14.16 -0.77 -10.16
CA ILE A 7 13.44 0.51 -10.25
C ILE A 7 13.78 1.36 -9.02
N LEU A 8 13.67 0.80 -7.81
CA LEU A 8 13.94 1.50 -6.55
C LEU A 8 15.37 2.05 -6.48
N LYS A 9 16.37 1.30 -6.97
CA LYS A 9 17.77 1.77 -7.07
C LYS A 9 17.92 2.99 -7.99
N LYS A 10 17.12 3.10 -9.05
CA LYS A 10 17.18 4.24 -9.99
C LYS A 10 16.53 5.50 -9.43
N VAL A 11 15.52 5.40 -8.57
CA VAL A 11 14.83 6.57 -8.01
C VAL A 11 15.59 7.24 -6.86
N LYS A 12 16.71 6.66 -6.39
CA LYS A 12 17.56 7.17 -5.28
C LYS A 12 16.76 7.68 -4.06
N PRO A 13 15.83 6.91 -3.49
CA PRO A 13 15.19 7.30 -2.24
C PRO A 13 16.25 7.44 -1.13
N SER A 14 16.22 8.53 -0.37
CA SER A 14 17.17 8.78 0.74
C SER A 14 17.04 7.76 1.87
N SER A 15 15.85 7.19 2.03
CA SER A 15 15.57 5.94 2.73
C SER A 15 14.28 5.33 2.14
N ALA A 16 14.23 4.02 2.00
CA ALA A 16 13.02 3.30 1.66
C ALA A 16 12.91 2.10 2.59
N VAL A 17 11.78 1.97 3.28
CA VAL A 17 11.43 0.76 4.02
C VAL A 17 10.33 0.08 3.21
N TYR A 18 10.62 -1.13 2.76
CA TYR A 18 9.67 -1.94 1.99
C TYR A 18 9.18 -3.09 2.87
N PHE A 19 7.88 -3.36 2.80
CA PHE A 19 7.22 -4.47 3.45
C PHE A 19 6.44 -5.25 2.40
N GLU A 20 6.64 -6.56 2.36
CA GLU A 20 5.83 -7.51 1.62
C GLU A 20 5.03 -8.33 2.63
N SER A 21 3.74 -8.51 2.39
CA SER A 21 2.87 -9.25 3.31
C SER A 21 1.75 -9.95 2.53
N ASP A 22 1.59 -11.24 2.80
CA ASP A 22 0.47 -12.02 2.31
C ASP A 22 -0.72 -11.88 3.27
N PHE A 23 -1.83 -11.34 2.76
CA PHE A 23 -3.03 -11.16 3.57
C PHE A 23 -4.12 -12.14 3.18
N SER A 24 -4.74 -12.77 4.19
CA SER A 24 -5.97 -13.55 4.03
C SER A 24 -7.17 -12.70 4.40
N SER A 25 -8.21 -12.70 3.56
CA SER A 25 -9.45 -11.98 3.81
C SER A 25 -10.20 -12.56 5.04
N PRO A 26 -10.87 -11.73 5.87
CA PRO A 26 -10.95 -10.27 5.79
C PRO A 26 -9.76 -9.58 6.44
N TRP A 27 -9.23 -8.56 5.77
CA TRP A 27 -8.16 -7.71 6.30
C TRP A 27 -8.40 -6.26 5.92
N GLY A 28 -7.94 -5.35 6.77
CA GLY A 28 -8.01 -3.92 6.53
C GLY A 28 -6.92 -3.21 7.29
N MET A 29 -6.26 -2.28 6.63
CA MET A 29 -5.11 -1.55 7.15
C MET A 29 -5.31 -0.06 6.91
N THR A 30 -5.21 0.75 7.95
CA THR A 30 -5.15 2.21 7.86
C THR A 30 -3.71 2.68 8.04
N ILE A 31 -3.30 3.52 7.10
CA ILE A 31 -2.00 4.16 7.06
C ILE A 31 -2.21 5.64 7.41
N PRO A 32 -1.65 6.14 8.52
CA PRO A 32 -1.81 7.54 8.90
C PRO A 32 -1.04 8.47 7.97
N LYS A 33 -1.40 9.76 8.02
CA LYS A 33 -0.64 10.82 7.33
C LYS A 33 0.82 10.77 7.78
N SER A 34 1.74 10.88 6.83
CA SER A 34 3.18 10.84 7.05
C SER A 34 3.89 11.93 6.26
N SER A 35 5.09 12.32 6.70
CA SER A 35 6.00 13.21 5.97
C SER A 35 6.78 12.50 4.86
N PHE A 36 6.71 11.16 4.80
CA PHE A 36 7.41 10.34 3.81
C PHE A 36 6.52 10.00 2.62
N SER A 37 7.14 9.92 1.43
CA SER A 37 6.49 9.34 0.25
C SER A 37 6.29 7.85 0.46
N GLN A 38 5.11 7.35 0.11
CA GLN A 38 4.74 5.94 0.26
C GLN A 38 4.27 5.40 -1.08
N PHE A 39 4.45 4.10 -1.30
CA PHE A 39 3.89 3.42 -2.46
C PHE A 39 3.43 2.02 -2.07
N HIS A 40 2.43 1.50 -2.79
CA HIS A 40 1.92 0.15 -2.62
C HIS A 40 1.80 -0.50 -3.98
N ILE A 41 2.16 -1.78 -4.04
CA ILE A 41 2.08 -2.60 -5.24
C ILE A 41 1.28 -3.84 -4.89
N VAL A 42 0.28 -4.16 -5.70
CA VAL A 42 -0.43 -5.43 -5.57
C VAL A 42 0.37 -6.48 -6.33
N THR A 43 1.13 -7.31 -5.61
CA THR A 43 1.95 -8.36 -6.22
C THR A 43 1.13 -9.56 -6.67
N LYS A 44 -0.02 -9.80 -6.03
CA LYS A 44 -0.97 -10.86 -6.39
C LYS A 44 -2.37 -10.54 -5.87
N GLY A 45 -3.39 -10.92 -6.64
CA GLY A 45 -4.79 -10.75 -6.23
C GLY A 45 -5.31 -9.33 -6.41
N GLN A 46 -6.13 -8.85 -5.47
CA GLN A 46 -6.77 -7.54 -5.56
C GLN A 46 -7.09 -6.98 -4.17
N CYS A 47 -7.14 -5.67 -4.05
CA CYS A 47 -7.56 -4.98 -2.84
C CYS A 47 -8.24 -3.64 -3.18
N ILE A 48 -8.86 -3.01 -2.18
CA ILE A 48 -9.47 -1.71 -2.32
C ILE A 48 -8.58 -0.69 -1.62
N MET A 49 -8.23 0.39 -2.31
CA MET A 49 -7.60 1.56 -1.72
C MET A 49 -8.64 2.63 -1.48
N LYS A 50 -8.65 3.20 -0.27
CA LYS A 50 -9.58 4.24 0.14
C LYS A 50 -8.84 5.43 0.73
N THR A 51 -9.23 6.62 0.30
CA THR A 51 -8.90 7.92 0.90
C THR A 51 -10.19 8.64 1.27
N GLU A 52 -10.09 9.83 1.85
CA GLU A 52 -11.25 10.69 2.12
C GLU A 52 -12.04 11.04 0.85
N ILE A 53 -11.37 11.15 -0.30
CA ILE A 53 -11.96 11.67 -1.54
C ILE A 53 -12.18 10.60 -2.62
N LYS A 54 -11.56 9.42 -2.47
CA LYS A 54 -11.52 8.42 -3.54
C LYS A 54 -11.40 7.01 -3.00
N THR A 55 -12.17 6.10 -3.60
CA THR A 55 -12.05 4.66 -3.47
C THR A 55 -11.69 4.07 -4.84
N ILE A 56 -10.71 3.18 -4.88
CA ILE A 56 -10.25 2.53 -6.12
C ILE A 56 -10.03 1.04 -5.85
N GLN A 57 -10.53 0.20 -6.75
CA GLN A 57 -10.13 -1.21 -6.81
C GLN A 57 -8.76 -1.31 -7.47
N LEU A 58 -7.81 -1.95 -6.77
CA LEU A 58 -6.48 -2.26 -7.28
C LEU A 58 -6.41 -3.75 -7.61
N PHE A 59 -5.79 -4.06 -8.74
CA PHE A 59 -5.53 -5.41 -9.23
C PHE A 59 -4.03 -5.68 -9.28
N GLU A 60 -3.66 -6.94 -9.53
CA GLU A 60 -2.27 -7.34 -9.71
C GLU A 60 -1.51 -6.42 -10.67
N VAL A 61 -0.27 -6.08 -10.29
CA VAL A 61 0.64 -5.14 -10.98
C VAL A 61 0.24 -3.66 -10.85
N ASP A 62 -0.92 -3.32 -10.26
CA ASP A 62 -1.23 -1.92 -9.97
C ASP A 62 -0.27 -1.36 -8.91
N ILE A 63 0.22 -0.14 -9.19
CA ILE A 63 1.07 0.63 -8.29
C ILE A 63 0.34 1.93 -7.95
N ILE A 64 0.22 2.22 -6.66
CA ILE A 64 -0.21 3.53 -6.18
C ILE A 64 0.89 4.21 -5.40
N VAL A 65 1.06 5.51 -5.63
CA VAL A 65 2.06 6.34 -4.97
C VAL A 65 1.35 7.48 -4.24
N PHE A 66 1.76 7.71 -3.01
CA PHE A 66 1.37 8.84 -2.16
C PHE A 66 2.62 9.71 -1.93
N PRO A 67 2.92 10.68 -2.82
CA PRO A 67 4.16 11.46 -2.77
C PRO A 67 4.34 12.24 -1.47
N PHE A 68 3.23 12.63 -0.85
CA PHE A 68 3.18 13.38 0.41
C PHE A 68 2.64 12.53 1.57
N GLY A 69 2.65 11.20 1.46
CA GLY A 69 2.24 10.31 2.54
C GLY A 69 0.81 10.51 3.04
N THR A 70 -0.13 10.88 2.16
CA THR A 70 -1.54 11.11 2.50
C THR A 70 -2.14 9.92 3.24
N ASN A 71 -2.99 10.18 4.24
CA ASN A 71 -3.73 9.14 4.95
C ASN A 71 -4.57 8.33 3.96
N HIS A 72 -4.50 7.01 4.07
CA HIS A 72 -5.29 6.11 3.24
C HIS A 72 -5.46 4.75 3.94
N SER A 73 -6.37 3.94 3.41
CA SER A 73 -6.60 2.57 3.86
C SER A 73 -6.50 1.59 2.69
N LEU A 74 -6.05 0.38 2.98
CA LEU A 74 -6.08 -0.77 2.09
C LEU A 74 -6.98 -1.84 2.70
N LEU A 75 -7.87 -2.43 1.91
CA LEU A 75 -8.91 -3.35 2.36
C LEU A 75 -8.96 -4.58 1.44
N GLY A 76 -9.10 -5.78 2.01
CA GLY A 76 -9.39 -6.98 1.22
C GLY A 76 -10.85 -7.04 0.73
N LEU A 77 -11.78 -6.43 1.49
CA LEU A 77 -13.21 -6.33 1.18
C LEU A 77 -13.74 -4.99 1.71
N GLU A 78 -14.79 -4.43 1.08
CA GLU A 78 -15.46 -3.19 1.52
C GLU A 78 -15.93 -3.24 2.98
N SER A 79 -16.33 -4.41 3.47
CA SER A 79 -16.78 -4.62 4.86
C SER A 79 -15.65 -4.85 5.86
N SER A 80 -14.39 -4.87 5.42
CA SER A 80 -13.25 -5.18 6.30
C SER A 80 -13.03 -4.07 7.32
N LYS A 81 -12.82 -4.45 8.58
CA LYS A 81 -12.43 -3.50 9.63
C LYS A 81 -10.95 -3.16 9.48
N CYS A 82 -10.63 -1.88 9.53
CA CYS A 82 -9.25 -1.42 9.48
C CYS A 82 -8.58 -1.46 10.86
N LYS A 83 -7.33 -1.93 10.87
CA LYS A 83 -6.40 -1.80 11.99
C LYS A 83 -5.22 -0.90 11.60
N SER A 84 -4.39 -0.51 12.56
CA SER A 84 -3.15 0.23 12.27
C SER A 84 -2.22 -0.62 11.42
N GLY A 85 -1.50 -0.04 10.45
CA GLY A 85 -0.56 -0.81 9.63
C GLY A 85 0.52 -1.55 10.40
N GLN A 86 0.92 -1.05 11.58
CA GLN A 86 1.87 -1.73 12.46
C GLN A 86 1.30 -3.00 13.13
N GLU A 87 -0.02 -3.17 13.14
CA GLU A 87 -0.70 -4.33 13.73
C GLU A 87 -1.05 -5.39 12.69
N VAL A 88 -0.90 -5.06 11.41
CA VAL A 88 -1.33 -5.89 10.27
C VAL A 88 -0.13 -6.51 9.55
N VAL A 89 1.02 -5.82 9.56
CA VAL A 89 2.31 -6.23 8.98
C VAL A 89 3.18 -6.93 10.03
#